data_AF-A0A418XUQ1-F1
#
_entry.id   AF-A0A418XUQ1-F1
#
_cell.length_a   1.000
_cell.length_b   1.000
_cell.length_c   1.000
_cell.angle_alpha   90.00
_cell.angle_beta   90.00
_cell.angle_gamma   90.00
#
_symmetry.space_group_name_H-M   'P 1'
#
loop_
_entity.id
_entity.type
_entity.pdbx_description
1 polymer ?
#
loop_
_entity_poly.entity_id
_entity_poly.type
_entity_poly.pdbx_seq_one_letter_code
_entity_poly.pdbx_strand_id
1 'polypeptide(L)'
;MKHRYRCVILCVLLPAVVFGGQFHYSLEQFALISGYEGCVRQLGSSLSAGQRDALADSLLRRRGLSYQPRRVENDRRLWAYPEYDNQRRLLGYMAEAYRLECLEQNQGRY
;
A
#
# COMPACT_ATOMS: atom_id res chain seq x y z
N MET A 1 41.41 -39.61 -25.08
CA MET A 1 42.15 -38.37 -24.75
C MET A 1 41.32 -37.16 -25.17
N LYS A 2 41.48 -36.05 -24.44
CA LYS A 2 41.16 -34.65 -24.76
C LYS A 2 39.77 -34.06 -24.43
N HIS A 3 39.81 -33.32 -23.31
CA HIS A 3 39.23 -32.01 -23.00
C HIS A 3 37.73 -31.83 -22.73
N ARG A 4 37.47 -31.89 -21.41
CA ARG A 4 36.52 -31.06 -20.66
C ARG A 4 36.48 -29.62 -21.18
N TYR A 5 35.29 -29.13 -21.50
CA TYR A 5 34.96 -27.71 -21.43
C TYR A 5 33.72 -27.56 -20.53
N ARG A 6 34.00 -27.34 -19.24
CA ARG A 6 33.10 -26.60 -18.36
C ARG A 6 33.07 -25.18 -18.91
N CYS A 7 31.91 -24.65 -19.27
CA CYS A 7 31.75 -23.20 -19.30
C CYS A 7 30.30 -22.81 -19.10
N VAL A 8 30.08 -22.29 -17.88
CA VAL A 8 29.21 -21.16 -17.56
C VAL A 8 27.71 -21.42 -17.78
N ILE A 9 27.09 -21.83 -16.67
CA ILE A 9 25.69 -21.54 -16.36
C ILE A 9 25.49 -20.05 -16.61
N LEU A 10 24.82 -19.73 -17.72
CA LEU A 10 24.34 -18.39 -18.02
C LEU A 10 23.12 -18.16 -17.12
N CYS A 11 23.37 -17.77 -15.87
CA CYS A 11 22.38 -17.11 -15.03
C CYS A 11 22.09 -15.75 -15.66
N VAL A 12 21.24 -15.74 -16.68
CA VAL A 12 20.62 -14.51 -17.16
C VAL A 12 19.80 -14.00 -15.97
N LEU A 13 20.24 -12.87 -15.44
CA LEU A 13 19.51 -12.01 -14.52
C LEU A 13 18.16 -11.66 -15.15
N LEU A 14 17.17 -12.53 -14.94
CA LEU A 14 15.78 -12.15 -15.11
C LEU A 14 15.52 -11.08 -14.05
N PRO A 15 15.22 -9.82 -14.41
CA PRO A 15 14.67 -8.89 -13.44
C PRO A 15 13.46 -9.60 -12.84
N ALA A 16 13.48 -9.78 -11.51
CA ALA A 16 12.43 -10.42 -10.77
C ALA A 16 11.10 -9.90 -11.30
N VAL A 17 10.38 -10.77 -12.00
CA VAL A 17 9.08 -10.48 -12.56
C VAL A 17 8.25 -10.10 -11.35
N VAL A 18 7.93 -8.81 -11.24
CA VAL A 18 7.09 -8.29 -10.16
C VAL A 18 5.82 -9.10 -10.19
N PHE A 19 5.62 -9.95 -9.18
CA PHE A 19 4.47 -10.85 -9.09
C PHE A 19 3.18 -10.00 -9.11
N GLY A 20 2.55 -9.88 -10.28
CA GLY A 20 1.27 -9.22 -10.48
C GLY A 20 0.09 -10.03 -9.93
N GLY A 21 0.21 -10.58 -8.71
CA GLY A 21 -0.82 -11.47 -8.15
C GLY A 21 -0.88 -11.60 -6.63
N GLN A 22 -0.14 -10.81 -5.85
CA GLN A 22 -0.20 -10.90 -4.38
C GLN A 22 -1.01 -9.77 -3.71
N PHE A 23 -0.96 -8.56 -4.25
CA PHE A 23 -1.65 -7.41 -3.67
C PHE A 23 -3.06 -7.22 -4.22
N HIS A 24 -4.01 -6.87 -3.36
CA HIS A 24 -5.38 -6.53 -3.73
C HIS A 24 -5.49 -5.10 -4.26
N TYR A 25 -4.61 -4.22 -3.80
CA TYR A 25 -4.51 -2.81 -4.19
C TYR A 25 -3.18 -2.55 -4.87
N SER A 26 -3.19 -1.68 -5.89
CA SER A 26 -1.93 -1.15 -6.43
C SER A 26 -1.17 -0.35 -5.37
N LEU A 27 0.11 -0.08 -5.62
CA LEU A 27 0.93 0.75 -4.72
C LEU A 27 0.27 2.09 -4.41
N GLU A 28 -0.23 2.77 -5.46
CA GLU A 28 -0.89 4.07 -5.34
C GLU A 28 -2.20 3.97 -4.56
N GLN A 29 -3.04 2.97 -4.87
CA GLN A 29 -4.29 2.75 -4.15
C GLN A 29 -4.03 2.46 -2.66
N PHE A 30 -3.02 1.65 -2.36
CA PHE A 30 -2.67 1.32 -0.98
C PHE A 30 -2.08 2.52 -0.23
N ALA A 31 -1.31 3.38 -0.90
CA ALA A 31 -0.85 4.64 -0.34
C ALA A 31 -2.01 5.60 -0.04
N LEU A 32 -2.97 5.73 -0.96
CA LEU A 32 -4.19 6.52 -0.75
C LEU A 32 -4.99 6.01 0.46
N ILE A 33 -5.19 4.69 0.55
CA ILE A 33 -5.83 4.05 1.72
C ILE A 33 -5.07 4.38 3.01
N SER A 34 -3.76 4.16 3.03
CA SER A 34 -2.93 4.37 4.22
C SER A 34 -2.96 5.81 4.70
N GLY A 35 -2.91 6.77 3.77
CA GLY A 35 -3.05 8.19 4.06
C GLY A 35 -4.42 8.54 4.64
N TYR A 36 -5.49 8.01 4.06
CA TYR A 36 -6.86 8.25 4.53
C TYR A 36 -7.14 7.60 5.88
N GLU A 37 -6.62 6.40 6.15
CA GLU A 37 -6.68 5.79 7.49
C GLU A 37 -5.96 6.67 8.54
N GLY A 38 -4.84 7.29 8.19
CA GLY A 38 -4.13 8.25 9.04
C GLY A 38 -4.94 9.52 9.30
N CYS A 39 -5.54 10.07 8.25
CA CYS A 39 -6.42 11.24 8.30
C CYS A 39 -7.64 10.97 9.19
N VAL A 40 -8.31 9.84 8.99
CA VAL A 40 -9.48 9.43 9.78
C VAL A 40 -9.13 9.16 11.24
N ARG A 41 -7.95 8.60 11.53
CA ARG A 41 -7.47 8.46 12.91
C ARG A 41 -7.30 9.81 13.61
N GLN A 42 -6.92 10.85 12.87
CA GLN A 42 -6.78 12.21 13.41
C GLN A 42 -8.12 12.94 13.53
N LEU A 43 -8.96 12.93 12.49
CA LEU A 43 -10.28 13.55 12.51
C LEU A 43 -11.22 12.87 13.52
N GLY A 44 -11.25 11.54 13.49
CA GLY A 44 -12.13 10.71 14.31
C GLY A 44 -11.44 10.11 15.53
N SER A 45 -10.65 10.92 16.26
CA SER A 45 -9.92 10.45 17.45
C SER A 45 -10.85 9.89 18.54
N SER A 46 -12.07 10.42 18.64
CA SER A 46 -13.13 9.96 19.55
C SER A 46 -13.98 8.79 19.02
N LEU A 47 -13.82 8.43 17.74
CA LEU A 47 -14.62 7.38 17.11
C LEU A 47 -14.14 5.99 17.54
N SER A 48 -15.04 5.02 17.55
CA SER A 48 -14.67 3.61 17.63
C SER A 48 -13.96 3.15 16.35
N ALA A 49 -13.30 1.99 16.39
CA ALA A 49 -12.62 1.43 15.22
C ALA A 49 -13.58 1.23 14.03
N GLY A 50 -14.76 0.64 14.26
CA GLY A 50 -15.75 0.43 13.19
C GLY A 50 -16.30 1.74 12.61
N GLN A 51 -16.45 2.79 13.43
CA GLN A 51 -16.83 4.12 12.93
C GLN A 51 -15.73 4.75 12.08
N ARG A 52 -14.46 4.56 12.44
CA ARG A 52 -13.32 4.98 11.61
C ARG A 52 -13.29 4.23 10.29
N ASP A 53 -13.50 2.91 10.30
CA ASP A 53 -13.53 2.12 9.06
C ASP A 53 -14.68 2.56 8.13
N ALA A 54 -15.85 2.84 8.69
CA ALA A 54 -16.98 3.36 7.93
C ALA A 54 -16.71 4.76 7.36
N LEU A 55 -16.05 5.65 8.13
CA LEU A 55 -15.64 6.96 7.64
C LEU A 55 -14.58 6.84 6.53
N ALA A 56 -13.59 5.95 6.70
CA ALA A 56 -12.58 5.68 5.68
C ALA A 56 -13.22 5.14 4.38
N ASP A 57 -14.15 4.18 4.45
CA ASP A 57 -14.88 3.70 3.27
C ASP A 57 -15.67 4.83 2.59
N SER A 58 -16.36 5.67 3.38
CA SER A 58 -17.11 6.81 2.83
C SER A 58 -16.20 7.78 2.06
N LEU A 59 -15.06 8.15 2.63
CA LEU A 59 -14.11 9.08 2.03
C LEU A 59 -13.41 8.47 0.80
N LEU A 60 -13.01 7.21 0.87
CA LEU A 60 -12.32 6.52 -0.22
C LEU A 60 -13.25 6.22 -1.41
N ARG A 61 -14.53 5.92 -1.17
CA ARG A 61 -15.52 5.77 -2.24
C ARG A 61 -15.71 7.04 -3.06
N ARG A 62 -15.61 8.23 -2.45
CA ARG A 62 -15.63 9.52 -3.18
C ARG A 62 -14.44 9.67 -4.12
N ARG A 63 -13.36 8.93 -3.88
CA ARG A 63 -12.18 8.83 -4.76
C ARG A 63 -12.24 7.64 -5.72
N GLY A 64 -13.38 6.94 -5.80
CA GLY A 64 -13.55 5.77 -6.66
C GLY A 64 -12.85 4.51 -6.15
N LEU A 65 -12.46 4.46 -4.87
CA LEU A 65 -11.78 3.31 -4.27
C LEU A 65 -12.67 2.60 -3.25
N SER A 66 -12.83 1.28 -3.40
CA SER A 66 -13.53 0.45 -2.41
C SER A 66 -12.59 0.06 -1.28
N TYR A 67 -12.93 0.45 -0.05
CA TYR A 67 -12.17 0.10 1.15
C TYR A 67 -12.66 -1.23 1.73
N GLN A 68 -11.75 -2.19 1.88
CA GLN A 68 -12.05 -3.49 2.47
C GLN A 68 -11.00 -3.82 3.54
N PRO A 69 -11.28 -3.58 4.84
CA PRO A 69 -10.29 -3.67 5.92
C PRO A 69 -9.46 -4.97 5.90
N ARG A 70 -10.11 -6.11 5.63
CA ARG A 70 -9.42 -7.42 5.56
C ARG A 70 -8.41 -7.51 4.42
N ARG A 71 -8.71 -6.94 3.24
CA ARG A 71 -7.79 -6.93 2.10
C ARG A 71 -6.62 -5.99 2.35
N VAL A 72 -6.91 -4.83 2.93
CA VAL A 72 -5.89 -3.84 3.33
C VAL A 72 -4.92 -4.45 4.35
N GLU A 73 -5.43 -5.16 5.35
CA GLU A 73 -4.59 -5.83 6.34
C GLU A 73 -3.72 -6.93 5.71
N ASN A 74 -4.24 -7.69 4.75
CA ASN A 74 -3.44 -8.67 3.99
C ASN A 74 -2.32 -8.00 3.20
N ASP A 75 -2.64 -6.95 2.44
CA ASP A 75 -1.65 -6.18 1.67
C ASP A 75 -0.61 -5.53 2.59
N ARG A 76 -1.01 -5.01 3.75
CA ARG A 76 -0.11 -4.45 4.77
C ARG A 76 0.93 -5.47 5.24
N ARG A 77 0.52 -6.73 5.45
CA ARG A 77 1.43 -7.82 5.82
C ARG A 77 2.40 -8.16 4.69
N LEU A 78 1.93 -8.14 3.44
CA LEU A 78 2.80 -8.36 2.29
C LEU A 78 3.85 -7.26 2.17
N TRP A 79 3.46 -5.99 2.32
CA TRP A 79 4.41 -4.86 2.32
C TRP A 79 5.45 -4.91 3.45
N ALA A 80 5.25 -5.74 4.48
CA ALA A 80 6.22 -5.93 5.55
C ALA A 80 7.48 -6.71 5.09
N TYR A 81 7.39 -7.48 4.00
CA TYR A 81 8.50 -8.29 3.52
C TYR A 81 9.67 -7.44 2.96
N PRO A 82 10.94 -7.86 3.18
CA PRO A 82 12.12 -7.08 2.78
C PRO A 82 12.25 -6.81 1.28
N GLU A 83 11.77 -7.72 0.43
CA GLU A 83 11.81 -7.55 -1.03
C GLU A 83 11.04 -6.31 -1.52
N TYR A 84 10.15 -5.74 -0.69
CA TYR A 84 9.37 -4.55 -1.00
C TYR A 84 9.88 -3.28 -0.34
N ASP A 85 11.10 -3.25 0.20
CA ASP A 85 11.65 -2.10 0.93
C ASP A 85 11.59 -0.78 0.15
N ASN A 86 11.89 -0.81 -1.15
CA ASN A 86 11.85 0.38 -2.00
C ASN A 86 10.43 0.90 -2.19
N GLN A 87 9.49 -0.01 -2.48
CA GLN A 87 8.08 0.29 -2.64
C GLN A 87 7.47 0.80 -1.33
N ARG A 88 7.84 0.19 -0.19
CA ARG A 88 7.39 0.62 1.14
C ARG A 88 7.85 2.03 1.48
N ARG A 89 9.08 2.42 1.10
CA ARG A 89 9.55 3.81 1.25
C ARG A 89 8.71 4.77 0.41
N LEU A 90 8.46 4.44 -0.85
CA LEU A 90 7.62 5.26 -1.74
C LEU A 90 6.19 5.39 -1.21
N LEU A 91 5.61 4.28 -0.77
CA LEU A 91 4.30 4.23 -0.11
C LEU A 91 4.24 5.18 1.08
N GLY A 92 5.27 5.23 1.91
CA GLY A 92 5.35 6.17 3.04
C GLY A 92 5.23 7.63 2.63
N TYR A 93 5.98 8.04 1.61
CA TYR A 93 5.92 9.42 1.09
C TYR A 93 4.54 9.75 0.49
N MET A 94 3.99 8.85 -0.31
CA MET A 94 2.68 9.05 -0.94
C MET A 94 1.56 9.06 0.10
N ALA A 95 1.60 8.15 1.08
CA ALA A 95 0.59 8.07 2.14
C ALA A 95 0.56 9.35 2.97
N GLU A 96 1.72 9.95 3.27
CA GLU A 96 1.77 11.22 3.98
C GLU A 96 1.18 12.37 3.15
N ALA A 97 1.47 12.44 1.85
CA ALA A 97 0.86 13.42 0.96
C ALA A 97 -0.67 13.29 0.92
N TYR A 98 -1.20 12.07 0.74
CA TYR A 98 -2.64 11.82 0.74
C TYR A 98 -3.29 12.07 2.11
N ARG A 99 -2.56 11.85 3.21
CA ARG A 99 -3.04 12.16 4.56
C ARG A 99 -3.28 13.66 4.71
N LEU A 100 -2.31 14.49 4.31
CA LEU A 100 -2.42 15.95 4.35
C LEU A 100 -3.55 16.44 3.46
N GLU A 101 -3.63 15.95 2.21
CA GLU A 101 -4.72 16.28 1.29
C GLU A 101 -6.09 15.95 1.88
N CYS A 102 -6.24 14.77 2.51
CA CYS A 102 -7.47 14.38 3.18
C CYS A 102 -7.83 15.32 4.35
N LEU A 103 -6.84 15.72 5.16
CA LEU A 103 -7.05 16.64 6.26
C LEU A 103 -7.49 18.01 5.75
N GLU A 104 -6.79 18.59 4.77
CA GLU A 104 -7.15 19.89 4.18
C GLU A 104 -8.60 19.91 3.66
N GLN A 105 -9.08 18.80 3.10
CA GLN A 105 -10.44 18.71 2.55
C GLN A 105 -11.54 18.46 3.59
N ASN A 106 -11.19 17.97 4.78
CA ASN A 106 -12.16 17.47 5.77
C ASN A 106 -12.00 18.06 7.17
N GLN A 107 -10.95 18.85 7.42
CA GLN A 107 -10.75 19.53 8.68
C GLN A 107 -11.89 20.52 8.94
N GLY A 108 -12.48 20.46 10.15
CA GLY A 108 -13.64 21.26 10.54
C GLY A 108 -15.01 20.70 10.10
N ARG A 109 -15.05 19.55 9.41
CA ARG A 109 -16.31 18.84 9.10
C ARG A 109 -16.67 17.74 10.12
N TYR A 110 -15.68 17.28 10.87
CA TYR A 110 -15.78 16.18 11.84
C TYR A 110 -15.02 16.54 13.10
#